data_AF-A0A2M7YLF7-F1
#
_entry.id   AF-A0A2M7YLF7-F1
#
_cell.length_a   1.000
_cell.length_b   1.000
_cell.length_c   1.000
_cell.angle_alpha   90.00
_cell.angle_beta   90.00
_cell.angle_gamma   90.00
#
_symmetry.space_group_name_H-M   'P 1'
#
loop_
_entity.id
_entity.type
_entity.pdbx_description
1 polymer ?
#
loop_
_entity_poly.entity_id
_entity_poly.type
_entity_poly.pdbx_seq_one_letter_code
_entity_poly.pdbx_strand_id
1 'polypeptide(L)'
;MTKHLKWEAPEFEYHPKDKSWFLIPGAVAVVLFIWSALTGNLLFALLIVLAFFSFLIYAFKKPTLIRIAITSQGIKINRSLYEYENLDSFWIFYDPDRIKELSLKSKKTIMPYIKVSLGEENPVKVRRALVKYIPEKKQEESFIDNLSRNLRF
;
A
#
# COMPACT_ATOMS: atom_id res chain seq x y z
N MET A 1 20.62 13.85 23.82
CA MET A 1 19.21 13.74 23.36
C MET A 1 19.20 13.22 21.93
N THR A 2 18.98 11.92 21.72
CA THR A 2 18.87 11.32 20.38
C THR A 2 17.58 11.80 19.72
N LYS A 3 17.69 12.62 18.66
CA LYS A 3 16.54 13.05 17.84
C LYS A 3 15.96 11.83 17.14
N HIS A 4 14.88 11.27 17.68
CA HIS A 4 14.07 10.27 16.98
C HIS A 4 13.23 11.00 15.92
N LEU A 5 13.45 10.68 14.64
CA LEU A 5 12.62 11.21 13.55
C LEU A 5 11.25 10.50 13.63
N LYS A 6 10.17 11.27 13.69
CA LYS A 6 8.80 10.75 13.79
C LYS A 6 7.89 11.56 12.88
N TRP A 7 7.03 10.89 12.15
CA TRP A 7 6.01 11.54 11.32
C TRP A 7 4.72 10.71 11.31
N GLU A 8 3.65 11.34 10.88
CA GLU A 8 2.36 10.70 10.62
C GLU A 8 2.10 10.79 9.11
N ALA A 9 1.67 9.68 8.52
CA ALA A 9 1.35 9.60 7.10
C ALA A 9 0.17 8.65 6.89
N PRO A 10 -0.58 8.77 5.79
CA PRO A 10 -1.61 7.80 5.46
C PRO A 10 -0.99 6.41 5.21
N GLU A 11 -1.70 5.35 5.58
CA GLU A 11 -1.28 3.95 5.39
C GLU A 11 -0.94 3.64 3.91
N PHE A 12 -1.68 4.25 2.99
CA PHE A 12 -1.49 4.19 1.54
C PHE A 12 -1.93 5.52 0.92
N GLU A 13 -1.42 5.86 -0.27
CA GLU A 13 -1.84 7.06 -0.99
C GLU A 13 -3.33 6.96 -1.39
N TYR A 14 -4.15 7.92 -0.95
CA TYR A 14 -5.57 7.93 -1.29
C TYR A 14 -5.77 8.54 -2.68
N HIS A 15 -6.16 7.71 -3.65
CA HIS A 15 -6.73 8.21 -4.89
C HIS A 15 -8.26 8.28 -4.75
N PRO A 16 -8.88 9.48 -4.77
CA PRO A 16 -10.33 9.58 -4.79
C PRO A 16 -10.86 8.89 -6.05
N LYS A 17 -11.69 7.86 -5.84
CA LYS A 17 -12.34 7.10 -6.92
C LYS A 17 -13.61 7.84 -7.32
N ASP A 18 -13.63 8.41 -8.53
CA ASP A 18 -14.83 9.02 -9.09
C ASP A 18 -15.90 7.98 -9.43
N LYS A 19 -17.17 8.39 -9.46
CA LYS A 19 -18.31 7.51 -9.82
C LYS A 19 -18.09 6.76 -11.13
N SER A 20 -17.44 7.40 -12.11
CA SER A 20 -17.11 6.82 -13.42
C SER A 20 -16.19 5.61 -13.33
N TRP A 21 -15.36 5.50 -12.29
CA TRP A 21 -14.46 4.37 -12.08
C TRP A 21 -15.24 3.06 -11.77
N PHE A 22 -16.41 3.18 -11.13
CA PHE A 22 -17.26 2.02 -10.80
C PHE A 22 -18.10 1.50 -11.98
N LEU A 23 -18.11 2.20 -13.12
CA LEU A 23 -18.89 1.79 -14.29
C LEU A 23 -18.40 0.46 -14.86
N ILE A 24 -17.09 0.29 -15.01
CA ILE A 24 -16.51 -0.94 -15.59
C ILE A 24 -16.71 -2.14 -14.65
N PRO A 25 -16.31 -2.10 -13.36
CA PRO A 25 -16.54 -3.22 -12.45
C PRO A 25 -18.02 -3.54 -12.28
N GLY A 26 -18.88 -2.52 -12.23
CA GLY A 26 -20.33 -2.70 -12.14
C GLY A 26 -20.92 -3.39 -13.38
N ALA A 27 -20.53 -2.96 -14.59
CA ALA A 27 -20.97 -3.59 -15.83
C ALA A 27 -20.55 -5.06 -15.91
N VAL A 28 -19.30 -5.38 -15.54
CA VAL A 28 -18.82 -6.76 -15.50
C VAL A 28 -19.62 -7.61 -14.52
N ALA A 29 -19.88 -7.11 -13.31
CA ALA A 29 -20.68 -7.82 -12.31
C ALA A 29 -22.11 -8.08 -12.79
N VAL A 30 -22.76 -7.11 -13.46
CA VAL A 30 -24.10 -7.26 -14.02
C VAL A 30 -24.14 -8.31 -15.13
N VAL A 31 -23.18 -8.28 -16.06
CA VAL A 31 -23.09 -9.27 -17.16
C VAL A 31 -22.94 -10.68 -16.59
N LEU A 32 -22.03 -10.88 -15.63
CA LEU A 32 -21.82 -12.18 -14.99
C LEU A 32 -23.05 -12.66 -14.22
N PHE A 33 -23.77 -11.75 -13.55
CA PHE A 33 -24.98 -12.07 -12.81
C PHE A 33 -26.15 -12.45 -13.73
N ILE A 34 -26.32 -11.75 -14.86
CA ILE A 34 -27.32 -12.13 -15.87
C ILE A 34 -26.98 -13.51 -16.44
N TRP A 35 -25.71 -13.76 -16.76
CA TRP A 35 -25.24 -15.04 -17.25
C TRP A 35 -25.52 -16.19 -16.26
N SER A 36 -25.27 -15.96 -14.96
CA SER A 36 -25.55 -16.97 -13.93
C SER A 36 -27.05 -17.26 -13.81
N ALA A 37 -27.90 -16.24 -13.94
CA ALA A 37 -29.36 -16.41 -13.94
C ALA A 37 -29.84 -17.21 -15.17
N LEU A 38 -29.32 -16.92 -16.37
CA LEU A 38 -29.66 -17.65 -17.60
C LEU A 38 -29.26 -19.12 -17.56
N THR A 39 -28.15 -19.44 -16.89
CA THR A 39 -27.67 -20.81 -16.70
C THR A 39 -28.30 -21.53 -15.50
N GLY A 40 -29.17 -20.84 -14.73
CA GLY A 40 -29.78 -21.38 -13.52
C GLY A 40 -28.79 -21.62 -12.37
N ASN A 41 -27.58 -21.07 -12.45
CA ASN A 41 -26.52 -21.33 -11.48
C ASN A 41 -26.59 -20.34 -10.31
N LEU A 42 -27.46 -20.64 -9.34
CA LEU A 42 -27.66 -19.83 -8.14
C LEU A 42 -26.39 -19.68 -7.30
N LEU A 43 -25.54 -20.71 -7.22
CA LEU A 43 -24.28 -20.65 -6.48
C LEU A 43 -23.33 -19.61 -7.09
N PHE A 44 -23.20 -19.61 -8.41
CA PHE A 44 -22.36 -18.65 -9.11
C PHE A 44 -22.90 -17.22 -8.97
N ALA A 45 -24.23 -17.03 -9.06
CA ALA A 45 -24.87 -15.75 -8.79
C ALA A 45 -24.53 -15.21 -7.38
N LEU A 46 -24.62 -16.06 -6.37
CA LEU A 46 -24.28 -15.70 -4.99
C LEU A 46 -22.81 -15.30 -4.85
N LEU A 47 -21.90 -16.05 -5.46
CA LEU A 47 -20.46 -15.74 -5.43
C LEU A 47 -20.15 -14.38 -6.08
N ILE A 48 -20.79 -14.05 -7.21
CA ILE A 48 -20.61 -12.74 -7.86
C ILE A 48 -21.05 -11.62 -6.92
N VAL A 49 -22.21 -11.77 -6.26
CA VAL A 49 -22.72 -10.78 -5.30
C VAL A 49 -21.74 -10.59 -4.15
N LEU A 50 -21.27 -11.68 -3.52
CA LEU A 50 -20.31 -11.61 -2.41
C LEU A 50 -18.98 -10.99 -2.82
N ALA A 51 -18.45 -11.35 -3.99
CA ALA A 51 -17.22 -10.80 -4.53
C ALA A 51 -17.36 -9.30 -4.81
N PHE A 52 -18.47 -8.88 -5.43
CA PHE A 52 -18.72 -7.48 -5.74
C PHE A 52 -18.89 -6.64 -4.46
N PHE A 53 -19.62 -7.12 -3.45
CA PHE A 53 -19.74 -6.41 -2.18
C PHE A 53 -18.40 -6.31 -1.43
N SER A 54 -17.63 -7.40 -1.39
CA SER A 54 -16.29 -7.40 -0.78
C SER A 54 -15.36 -6.41 -1.49
N PHE A 55 -15.43 -6.37 -2.83
CA PHE A 55 -14.73 -5.41 -3.65
C PHE A 55 -15.13 -3.96 -3.32
N LEU A 56 -16.43 -3.67 -3.20
CA LEU A 56 -16.90 -2.32 -2.84
C LEU A 56 -16.39 -1.89 -1.46
N ILE A 57 -16.47 -2.77 -0.46
CA ILE A 57 -15.95 -2.48 0.89
C ILE A 57 -14.47 -2.10 0.82
N TYR A 58 -13.67 -2.86 0.07
CA TYR A 58 -12.25 -2.56 -0.11
C TYR A 58 -12.02 -1.25 -0.89
N ALA A 59 -12.78 -1.02 -1.96
CA ALA A 59 -12.65 0.17 -2.81
C ALA A 59 -12.95 1.47 -2.06
N PHE A 60 -13.89 1.44 -1.10
CA PHE A 60 -14.26 2.59 -0.26
C PHE A 60 -13.43 2.73 1.02
N LYS A 61 -12.51 1.80 1.31
CA LYS A 61 -11.64 1.89 2.48
C LYS A 61 -10.80 3.17 2.39
N LYS A 62 -11.01 4.10 3.33
CA LYS A 62 -10.18 5.31 3.46
C LYS A 62 -8.87 4.94 4.18
N PRO A 63 -7.72 5.50 3.75
CA PRO A 63 -6.48 5.28 4.46
C PRO A 63 -6.56 5.87 5.86
N THR A 64 -6.11 5.08 6.83
CA THR A 64 -5.95 5.55 8.20
C THR A 64 -4.58 6.20 8.36
N LEU A 65 -4.46 7.14 9.29
CA LEU A 65 -3.17 7.73 9.63
C LEU A 65 -2.35 6.73 10.45
N ILE A 66 -1.11 6.49 10.02
CA ILE A 66 -0.15 5.64 10.69
C ILE A 66 0.99 6.48 11.27
N ARG A 67 1.44 6.11 12.47
CA ARG A 67 2.56 6.75 13.16
C ARG A 67 3.85 6.02 12.86
N ILE A 68 4.83 6.72 12.29
CA ILE A 68 6.12 6.14 11.94
C ILE A 68 7.22 6.82 12.74
N ALA A 69 8.16 6.04 13.27
CA ALA A 69 9.28 6.53 14.04
C ALA A 69 10.57 5.76 13.72
N ILE A 70 11.62 6.48 13.36
CA ILE A 70 12.97 5.92 13.24
C ILE A 70 13.63 5.97 14.61
N THR A 71 14.01 4.80 15.10
CA THR A 71 14.63 4.61 16.41
C THR A 71 16.04 4.05 16.24
N SER A 72 16.78 3.92 17.34
CA SER A 72 18.11 3.28 17.33
C SER A 72 18.03 1.77 17.11
N GLN A 73 16.92 1.12 17.46
CA GLN A 73 16.73 -0.34 17.32
C GLN A 73 16.11 -0.72 15.97
N GLY A 74 15.33 0.18 15.37
CA GLY A 74 14.60 -0.11 14.14
C GLY A 74 13.61 0.97 13.77
N ILE A 75 12.68 0.60 12.89
CA ILE A 75 11.60 1.47 12.42
C ILE A 75 10.31 1.03 13.08
N LYS A 76 9.69 1.89 13.87
CA LYS A 76 8.40 1.63 14.50
C LYS A 76 7.29 2.15 13.59
N ILE A 77 6.35 1.27 13.23
CA ILE A 77 5.15 1.59 12.46
C ILE A 77 3.96 1.22 13.34
N ASN A 78 3.19 2.22 13.77
CA ASN A 78 2.14 2.10 14.77
C ASN A 78 2.64 1.41 16.06
N ARG A 79 2.22 0.15 16.28
CA ARG A 79 2.57 -0.66 17.46
C ARG A 79 3.70 -1.65 17.17
N SER A 80 4.04 -1.87 15.90
CA SER A 80 5.04 -2.86 15.48
C SER A 80 6.41 -2.23 15.33
N LEU A 81 7.46 -2.92 15.81
CA LEU A 81 8.85 -2.54 15.62
C LEU A 81 9.49 -3.45 14.57
N TYR A 82 10.05 -2.85 13.53
CA TYR A 82 10.84 -3.53 12.51
C TYR A 82 12.32 -3.26 12.79
N GLU A 83 12.95 -4.22 13.47
CA GLU A 83 14.36 -4.13 13.85
C GLU A 83 15.27 -4.13 12.62
N TYR A 84 16.36 -3.36 12.67
CA TYR A 84 17.30 -3.26 11.55
C TYR A 84 17.94 -4.60 11.19
N GLU A 85 18.12 -5.48 12.17
CA GLU A 85 18.65 -6.83 11.95
C GLU A 85 17.75 -7.69 11.04
N ASN A 86 16.46 -7.37 10.97
CA ASN A 86 15.46 -8.06 10.14
C ASN A 86 15.20 -7.35 8.80
N LEU A 87 15.94 -6.27 8.52
CA LEU A 87 15.87 -5.48 7.29
C LEU A 87 17.16 -5.61 6.49
N ASP A 88 17.04 -5.75 5.17
CA ASP A 88 18.16 -5.89 4.23
C ASP A 88 18.55 -4.56 3.60
N SER A 89 17.57 -3.76 3.19
CA SER A 89 17.80 -2.47 2.54
C SER A 89 16.56 -1.60 2.57
N PHE A 90 16.74 -0.33 2.25
CA PHE A 90 15.62 0.56 1.96
C PHE A 90 15.80 1.27 0.62
N TRP A 91 14.68 1.76 0.10
CA TRP A 91 14.64 2.68 -1.03
C TRP A 91 13.53 3.72 -0.81
N ILE A 92 13.73 4.93 -1.32
CA ILE A 92 12.71 5.96 -1.30
C ILE A 92 12.24 6.20 -2.73
N PHE A 93 11.00 5.85 -3.02
CA PHE A 93 10.31 6.23 -4.25
C PHE A 93 9.81 7.66 -4.07
N TYR A 94 10.42 8.58 -4.80
CA TYR A 94 10.09 10.00 -4.73
C TYR A 94 9.88 10.57 -6.14
N ASP A 95 8.65 10.93 -6.41
CA ASP A 95 8.19 11.74 -7.53
C ASP A 95 7.30 12.84 -6.93
N PRO A 96 7.70 14.13 -6.98
CA PRO A 96 7.04 15.22 -6.27
C PRO A 96 5.52 15.27 -6.43
N ASP A 97 5.04 14.92 -7.63
CA ASP A 97 3.64 15.02 -8.01
C ASP A 97 2.90 13.66 -7.93
N ARG A 98 3.61 12.57 -7.64
CA ARG A 98 3.11 11.22 -7.95
C ARG A 98 3.38 10.16 -6.90
N ILE A 99 4.53 10.17 -6.21
CA ILE A 99 4.93 9.11 -5.28
C ILE A 99 5.76 9.69 -4.14
N LYS A 100 5.34 9.46 -2.89
CA LYS A 100 6.16 9.78 -1.71
C LYS A 100 6.18 8.59 -0.75
N GLU A 101 6.99 7.58 -1.06
CA GLU A 101 6.98 6.29 -0.36
C GLU A 101 8.38 5.84 0.06
N LEU A 102 8.48 5.32 1.29
CA LEU A 102 9.63 4.59 1.79
C LEU A 102 9.33 3.08 1.69
N SER A 103 10.17 2.36 0.98
CA SER A 103 10.11 0.90 0.86
C SER A 103 11.26 0.26 1.65
N LEU A 104 10.90 -0.63 2.58
CA LEU A 104 11.81 -1.40 3.40
C LEU A 104 11.80 -2.84 2.93
N LYS A 105 12.97 -3.38 2.58
CA LYS A 105 13.13 -4.79 2.27
C LYS A 105 13.47 -5.54 3.55
N SER A 106 12.60 -6.45 3.96
CA SER A 106 12.80 -7.42 5.03
C SER A 106 13.48 -8.68 4.50
N LYS A 107 14.17 -9.39 5.40
CA LYS A 107 14.80 -10.71 5.16
C LYS A 107 13.82 -11.85 4.94
N LYS A 108 12.51 -11.60 5.02
CA LYS A 108 11.47 -12.61 4.83
C LYS A 108 11.37 -13.04 3.37
N THR A 109 11.14 -14.33 3.13
CA THR A 109 10.96 -14.89 1.77
C THR A 109 9.61 -14.51 1.16
N ILE A 110 8.56 -14.41 1.98
CA ILE A 110 7.20 -14.08 1.53
C ILE A 110 6.91 -12.63 1.86
N MET A 111 6.50 -11.85 0.86
CA MET A 111 6.20 -10.41 0.97
C MET A 111 7.33 -9.62 1.64
N PRO A 112 8.53 -9.56 1.02
CA PRO A 112 9.69 -8.94 1.64
C PRO A 112 9.58 -7.42 1.77
N TYR A 113 8.69 -6.75 1.02
CA TYR A 113 8.64 -5.29 0.98
C TYR A 113 7.57 -4.74 1.92
N ILE A 114 7.99 -3.83 2.80
CA ILE A 114 7.13 -3.06 3.69
C ILE A 114 7.18 -1.62 3.20
N LYS A 115 6.05 -1.14 2.68
CA LYS A 115 5.91 0.19 2.11
C LYS A 115 5.19 1.11 3.09
N VAL A 116 5.69 2.32 3.24
CA VAL A 116 5.08 3.34 4.09
C VAL A 116 5.13 4.70 3.41
N SER A 117 4.03 5.44 3.47
CA SER A 117 3.99 6.80 2.95
C SER A 117 4.89 7.73 3.77
N LEU A 118 5.55 8.66 3.09
CA LEU A 118 6.29 9.75 3.70
C LEU A 118 5.38 10.92 4.08
N GLY A 119 4.17 11.00 3.51
CA GLY A 119 3.28 12.15 3.69
C GLY A 119 3.99 13.46 3.33
N GLU A 120 4.03 14.38 4.30
CA GLU A 120 4.71 15.68 4.18
C GLU A 120 6.15 15.68 4.73
N GLU A 121 6.67 14.53 5.18
CA GLU A 121 8.02 14.46 5.72
C GLU A 121 9.08 14.55 4.60
N ASN A 122 10.20 15.19 4.91
CA ASN A 122 11.26 15.42 3.93
C ASN A 122 12.02 14.10 3.65
N PRO A 123 12.01 13.59 2.40
CA PRO A 123 12.66 12.32 2.05
C PRO A 123 14.17 12.34 2.33
N VAL A 124 14.81 13.50 2.23
CA VAL A 124 16.24 13.67 2.51
C VAL A 124 16.54 13.48 4.00
N LYS A 125 15.64 13.92 4.89
CA LYS A 125 15.80 13.68 6.34
C LYS A 125 15.65 12.20 6.67
N VAL A 126 14.64 11.54 6.09
CA VAL A 126 14.40 10.10 6.25
C VAL A 126 15.59 9.29 5.75
N ARG A 127 16.09 9.59 4.55
CA ARG A 127 17.31 8.97 3.99
C ARG A 127 18.50 9.11 4.93
N ARG A 128 18.80 10.32 5.39
CA ARG A 128 19.94 10.58 6.32
C ARG A 128 19.81 9.84 7.65
N ALA A 129 18.57 9.59 8.10
CA ALA A 129 18.32 8.84 9.32
C ALA A 129 18.54 7.32 9.11
N LEU A 130 18.09 6.77 7.99
CA LEU A 130 18.13 5.32 7.71
C LEU A 130 19.48 4.81 7.21
N VAL A 131 20.20 5.60 6.40
CA VAL A 131 21.48 5.17 5.80
C VAL A 131 22.55 4.78 6.84
N LYS A 132 22.39 5.25 8.08
CA LYS A 132 23.26 4.93 9.21
C LYS A 132 23.07 3.52 9.76
N TYR A 133 21.94 2.88 9.46
CA TYR A 133 21.52 1.61 10.05
C TYR A 133 21.38 0.50 9.02
N ILE A 134 20.84 0.81 7.83
CA ILE A 134 20.60 -0.15 6.75
C ILE A 134 21.00 0.47 5.40
N PRO A 135 21.48 -0.31 4.43
CA PRO A 135 21.94 0.22 3.15
C PRO A 135 20.78 0.71 2.27
N GLU A 136 21.02 1.80 1.54
CA GLU A 136 20.12 2.25 0.48
C GLU A 136 20.41 1.44 -0.80
N LYS A 137 19.43 0.68 -1.29
CA LYS A 137 19.55 -0.10 -2.53
C LYS A 137 18.33 0.13 -3.40
N LYS A 138 18.53 0.42 -4.69
CA LYS A 138 17.43 0.60 -5.64
C LYS A 138 16.54 -0.64 -5.66
N GLN A 139 15.24 -0.42 -5.48
CA GLN A 139 14.21 -1.44 -5.56
C GLN A 139 13.37 -1.17 -6.80
N GLU A 140 12.94 -2.23 -7.47
CA GLU A 140 11.98 -2.13 -8.58
C GLU A 140 10.56 -2.14 -8.00
N GLU A 141 9.67 -1.31 -8.55
CA GLU A 141 8.25 -1.44 -8.26
C GLU A 141 7.75 -2.78 -8.81
N SER A 142 6.98 -3.52 -8.01
CA SER A 142 6.38 -4.76 -8.49
C SER A 142 5.39 -4.45 -9.61
N PHE A 143 5.25 -5.37 -10.57
CA PHE A 143 4.23 -5.26 -11.63
C PHE A 143 2.82 -5.08 -11.05
N ILE A 144 2.54 -5.71 -9.90
CA ILE A 144 1.28 -5.58 -9.16
C ILE A 144 1.10 -4.18 -8.58
N ASP A 145 2.17 -3.53 -8.12
CA ASP A 145 2.12 -2.17 -7.58
C ASP A 145 1.85 -1.14 -8.68
N ASN A 146 2.47 -1.34 -9.85
CA ASN A 146 2.19 -0.53 -11.03
C ASN A 146 0.74 -0.68 -11.50
N LEU A 147 0.23 -1.92 -11.45
CA LEU A 147 -1.16 -2.20 -11.80
C LEU A 147 -2.14 -1.57 -10.81
N SER A 148 -1.90 -1.69 -9.50
CA SER A 148 -2.76 -1.08 -8.47
C SER A 148 -2.79 0.44 -8.60
N ARG A 149 -1.62 1.07 -8.82
CA ARG A 149 -1.51 2.53 -9.03
C ARG A 149 -2.26 2.98 -10.27
N ASN A 150 -2.08 2.30 -11.41
CA ASN A 150 -2.80 2.64 -12.65
C ASN A 150 -4.32 2.46 -12.51
N LEU A 151 -4.74 1.45 -11.75
CA LEU A 151 -6.13 1.20 -11.45
C LEU A 151 -6.68 2.07 -10.31
N ARG A 152 -5.87 2.99 -9.74
CA ARG A 152 -6.23 3.88 -8.61
C ARG A 152 -6.72 3.11 -7.37
N PHE A 153 -6.18 1.93 -7.12
CA PHE A 153 -6.48 1.16 -5.90
C PHE A 153 -5.72 1.68 -4.70
#